data_AF-A0A966DES7-F1
#
_entry.id   AF-A0A966DES7-F1
#
_cell.length_a   1.000
_cell.length_b   1.000
_cell.length_c   1.000
_cell.angle_alpha   90.00
_cell.angle_beta   90.00
_cell.angle_gamma   90.00
#
_symmetry.space_group_name_H-M   'P 1'
#
loop_
_entity.id
_entity.type
_entity.pdbx_description
1 polymer ?
#
loop_
_entity_poly.entity_id
_entity_poly.type
_entity_poly.pdbx_seq_one_letter_code
_entity_poly.pdbx_strand_id
1 'polypeptide(L)'
;MNIGVKYCGGCNPRYNRTKFFETVKQGCENIEFQYVQPDVVYEHLLVICGCPSKCADISAIQVAGETIKVSEADRAEDIIERLRKTCEPL
;
A
#
# COMPACT_ATOMS: atom_id res chain seq x y z
N MET A 1 -13.77 -3.03 1.29
CA MET A 1 -12.81 -1.95 1.55
C MET A 1 -11.98 -1.71 0.29
N ASN A 2 -11.84 -0.47 -0.17
CA ASN A 2 -11.00 -0.07 -1.30
C ASN A 2 -9.68 0.58 -0.84
N ILE A 3 -8.57 -0.03 -1.22
CA ILE A 3 -7.22 0.45 -0.91
C ILE A 3 -6.49 0.87 -2.19
N GLY A 4 -6.07 2.13 -2.21
CA GLY A 4 -5.21 2.66 -3.26
C GLY A 4 -3.80 2.08 -3.14
N VAL A 5 -3.18 1.75 -4.27
CA VAL A 5 -1.80 1.21 -4.32
C VAL A 5 -0.94 2.11 -5.18
N LYS A 6 0.17 2.59 -4.60
CA LYS A 6 1.18 3.37 -5.31
C LYS A 6 2.56 2.76 -5.13
N TYR A 7 3.31 2.67 -6.22
CA TYR A 7 4.73 2.31 -6.17
C TYR A 7 5.62 3.55 -6.18
N CYS A 8 6.72 3.48 -5.42
CA CYS A 8 7.75 4.50 -5.35
C CYS A 8 9.15 3.86 -5.50
N GLY A 9 10.16 4.66 -5.86
CA GLY A 9 11.56 4.26 -5.81
C GLY A 9 12.01 3.35 -6.95
N GLY A 10 11.48 3.55 -8.16
CA GLY A 10 11.90 2.81 -9.36
C GLY A 10 13.38 2.99 -9.73
N CYS A 11 14.02 4.05 -9.23
CA CYS A 11 15.42 4.35 -9.48
C CYS A 11 16.43 3.38 -8.82
N ASN A 12 16.08 2.77 -7.69
CA ASN A 12 16.94 1.78 -7.01
C ASN A 12 16.13 0.86 -6.07
N PRO A 13 15.37 -0.12 -6.60
CA PRO A 13 14.58 -1.02 -5.78
C PRO A 13 15.46 -2.01 -5.01
N ARG A 14 15.37 -2.00 -3.68
CA ARG A 14 16.09 -2.94 -2.80
C ARG A 14 15.41 -4.30 -2.66
N TYR A 15 14.18 -4.45 -3.18
CA TYR A 15 13.42 -5.69 -3.15
C TYR A 15 12.41 -5.76 -4.29
N ASN A 16 11.91 -6.97 -4.56
CA ASN A 16 10.86 -7.17 -5.55
C ASN A 16 9.51 -6.68 -4.99
N ARG A 17 9.18 -5.42 -5.28
CA ARG A 17 7.95 -4.77 -4.84
C ARG A 17 6.67 -5.43 -5.37
N THR A 18 6.73 -6.00 -6.57
CA THR A 18 5.60 -6.70 -7.17
C THR A 18 5.31 -7.98 -6.40
N LYS A 19 6.35 -8.79 -6.14
CA LYS A 19 6.23 -10.01 -5.32
C LYS A 19 5.74 -9.69 -3.91
N PHE A 20 6.26 -8.61 -3.30
CA PHE A 20 5.77 -8.13 -2.01
C PHE A 20 4.26 -7.82 -2.05
N PHE A 21 3.82 -7.07 -3.07
CA PHE A 21 2.41 -6.73 -3.21
C PHE A 21 1.52 -7.95 -3.46
N GLU A 22 2.00 -8.92 -4.25
CA GLU A 22 1.29 -10.19 -4.46
C GLU A 22 1.09 -10.94 -3.14
N THR A 23 2.11 -11.02 -2.28
CA THR A 23 1.99 -11.62 -0.95
C THR A 23 0.96 -10.88 -0.08
N VAL A 24 1.01 -9.54 -0.04
CA VAL A 24 0.02 -8.74 0.70
C VAL A 24 -1.39 -8.97 0.18
N LYS A 25 -1.57 -8.96 -1.15
CA LYS A 25 -2.87 -9.17 -1.79
C LYS A 25 -3.44 -10.56 -1.49
N GLN A 26 -2.60 -11.61 -1.53
CA GLN A 26 -3.00 -12.97 -1.17
C GLN A 26 -3.40 -13.10 0.30
N GLY A 27 -2.83 -12.28 1.20
CA GLY A 27 -3.20 -12.24 2.60
C GLY A 27 -4.52 -11.52 2.91
N CYS A 28 -5.14 -10.86 1.94
CA CYS A 28 -6.27 -9.95 2.15
C CYS A 28 -7.43 -10.24 1.19
N GLU A 29 -8.21 -11.30 1.45
CA GLU A 29 -9.29 -11.76 0.56
C GLU A 29 -10.47 -10.78 0.44
N ASN A 30 -10.77 -10.00 1.48
CA ASN A 30 -11.91 -9.06 1.53
C ASN A 30 -11.54 -7.61 1.20
N ILE A 31 -10.34 -7.38 0.66
CA ILE A 31 -9.83 -6.05 0.34
C ILE A 31 -9.71 -5.93 -1.18
N GLU A 32 -10.33 -4.88 -1.72
CA GLU A 32 -10.14 -4.49 -3.10
C GLU A 32 -8.93 -3.56 -3.19
N PHE A 33 -7.93 -3.95 -3.96
CA PHE A 33 -6.78 -3.12 -4.24
C PHE A 33 -6.89 -2.52 -5.64
N GLN A 34 -6.74 -1.20 -5.73
CA GLN A 34 -6.75 -0.47 -6.98
C GLN A 34 -5.47 0.36 -7.12
N TYR A 35 -4.87 0.38 -8.30
CA TYR A 35 -3.83 1.39 -8.56
C TYR A 35 -4.44 2.79 -8.48
N VAL A 36 -3.70 3.72 -7.88
CA VAL A 36 -4.18 5.08 -7.66
C VAL A 36 -4.60 5.72 -9.00
N GLN A 37 -5.82 6.23 -9.03
CA GLN A 37 -6.40 6.99 -10.15
C GLN A 37 -6.72 8.43 -9.71
N PRO A 38 -6.72 9.39 -10.65
CA PRO A 38 -7.23 10.73 -10.38
C PRO A 38 -8.68 10.69 -9.89
N ASP A 39 -9.04 11.62 -9.01
CA ASP A 39 -10.41 11.87 -8.55
C ASP A 39 -11.11 10.67 -7.84
N VAL A 40 -10.33 9.68 -7.41
CA VAL A 40 -10.81 8.56 -6.58
C VAL A 40 -10.40 8.78 -5.13
N VAL A 41 -11.37 8.66 -4.22
CA VAL A 41 -11.13 8.64 -2.77
C VAL A 41 -10.95 7.20 -2.31
N TYR A 42 -9.81 6.92 -1.69
CA TYR A 42 -9.49 5.60 -1.12
C TYR A 42 -9.78 5.56 0.37
N GLU A 43 -10.20 4.42 0.90
CA GLU A 43 -10.35 4.25 2.36
C GLU A 43 -8.97 4.25 3.03
N HIS A 44 -8.02 3.54 2.43
CA HIS A 44 -6.61 3.55 2.84
C HIS A 44 -5.69 3.60 1.61
N LEU A 45 -4.43 3.99 1.83
CA LEU A 45 -3.40 4.04 0.78
C LEU A 45 -2.18 3.21 1.18
N LEU A 46 -1.81 2.25 0.35
CA LEU A 46 -0.56 1.49 0.47
C LEU A 46 0.48 2.02 -0.52
N VAL A 47 1.58 2.58 0.01
CA VAL A 47 2.71 3.08 -0.78
C VAL A 47 3.91 2.13 -0.64
N ILE A 48 4.21 1.40 -1.70
CA ILE A 48 5.29 0.40 -1.76
C ILE A 48 6.54 1.06 -2.31
N CYS A 49 7.48 1.37 -1.42
CA CYS A 49 8.68 2.15 -1.71
C CYS A 49 9.89 1.26 -1.94
N GLY A 50 10.52 1.34 -3.11
CA GLY A 50 11.72 0.54 -3.43
C GLY A 50 12.99 1.01 -2.72
N CYS A 51 12.98 2.21 -2.14
CA CYS A 51 14.08 2.77 -1.39
C CYS A 51 13.58 3.42 -0.09
N PRO A 52 14.41 3.51 0.96
CA PRO A 52 14.02 4.05 2.25
C PRO A 52 13.74 5.57 2.23
N SER A 53 14.13 6.28 1.17
CA SER A 53 13.89 7.72 1.04
C SER A 53 12.40 8.10 0.94
N LYS A 54 11.52 7.14 0.61
CA LYS A 54 10.04 7.30 0.61
C LYS A 54 9.55 8.57 -0.10
N CYS A 55 10.21 8.97 -1.18
CA CYS A 55 10.07 10.28 -1.84
C CYS A 55 8.83 10.44 -2.73
N ALA A 56 7.95 9.44 -2.81
CA ALA A 56 6.75 9.57 -3.63
C ALA A 56 5.86 10.69 -3.11
N ASP A 57 5.59 11.65 -4.00
CA ASP A 57 4.54 12.62 -3.80
C ASP A 57 3.17 11.92 -3.86
N ILE A 58 2.37 12.17 -2.83
CA ILE A 58 1.02 11.65 -2.62
C ILE A 58 0.02 12.77 -2.31
N SER A 59 0.43 14.03 -2.43
CA SER A 59 -0.38 15.21 -2.07
C SER A 59 -1.71 15.29 -2.83
N ALA A 60 -1.75 14.79 -4.07
CA ALA A 60 -2.93 14.77 -4.92
C ALA A 60 -3.84 13.53 -4.69
N ILE A 61 -3.47 12.61 -3.81
CA ILE A 61 -4.22 11.37 -3.58
C ILE A 61 -5.20 11.57 -2.44
N GLN A 62 -6.48 11.34 -2.68
CA GLN A 62 -7.52 11.47 -1.67
C GLN A 62 -7.63 10.18 -0.87
N VAL A 63 -7.44 10.27 0.45
CA VAL A 63 -7.47 9.13 1.36
C VAL A 63 -8.32 9.51 2.58
N ALA A 64 -9.34 8.71 2.90
CA ALA A 64 -10.22 8.94 4.04
C ALA A 64 -9.60 8.50 5.37
N GLY A 65 -8.83 7.41 5.33
CA GLY A 65 -8.14 6.85 6.49
C GLY A 65 -6.63 6.92 6.36
N GLU A 66 -6.00 5.84 6.81
CA GLU A 66 -4.55 5.75 6.92
C GLU A 66 -3.80 5.63 5.57
N THR A 67 -2.62 6.26 5.53
CA THR A 67 -1.59 6.00 4.52
C THR A 67 -0.44 5.19 5.11
N ILE A 68 -0.18 4.02 4.53
CA ILE A 68 0.86 3.08 4.96
C ILE A 68 2.02 3.10 3.95
N LYS A 69 3.22 3.47 4.40
CA LYS A 69 4.44 3.47 3.57
C LYS A 69 5.40 2.37 3.99
N VAL A 70 5.69 1.43 3.09
CA VAL A 70 6.60 0.30 3.35
C VAL A 70 7.81 0.36 2.43
N SER A 71 9.02 0.15 2.96
CA SER A 71 10.27 0.09 2.19
C SER A 71 11.11 -1.16 2.45
N GLU A 72 10.64 -2.06 3.30
CA GLU A 72 11.33 -3.29 3.70
C GLU A 72 10.55 -4.51 3.20
N ALA A 73 11.28 -5.53 2.74
CA ALA A 73 10.71 -6.71 2.08
C ALA A 73 10.04 -7.69 3.07
N ASP A 74 10.52 -7.72 4.30
CA ASP A 74 10.10 -8.61 5.39
C ASP A 74 8.86 -8.13 6.14
N ARG A 75 8.32 -6.96 5.79
CA ARG A 75 7.14 -6.35 6.43
C ARG A 75 5.80 -6.85 5.90
N ALA A 76 5.77 -7.84 5.00
CA ALA A 76 4.53 -8.25 4.34
C ALA A 76 3.46 -8.72 5.35
N GLU A 77 3.84 -9.51 6.34
CA GLU A 77 2.94 -10.02 7.38
C GLU A 77 2.38 -8.89 8.26
N ASP A 78 3.24 -7.96 8.70
CA ASP A 78 2.84 -6.78 9.47
C ASP A 78 1.80 -5.94 8.71
N ILE A 79 1.98 -5.76 7.39
CA ILE A 79 1.04 -5.03 6.55
C ILE A 79 -0.29 -5.79 6.44
N ILE A 80 -0.26 -7.11 6.22
CA ILE A 80 -1.47 -7.92 6.14
C ILE A 80 -2.28 -7.82 7.44
N GLU A 81 -1.63 -7.96 8.60
CA GLU A 81 -2.31 -7.87 9.89
C GLU A 81 -2.94 -6.48 10.10
N ARG A 82 -2.19 -5.42 9.78
CA ARG A 82 -2.69 -4.03 9.89
C ARG A 82 -3.90 -3.80 8.99
N LEU A 83 -3.86 -4.26 7.74
CA LEU A 83 -4.94 -4.11 6.78
C LEU A 83 -6.20 -4.90 7.18
N ARG A 84 -6.02 -6.09 7.78
CA ARG A 84 -7.15 -6.88 8.31
C ARG A 84 -7.82 -6.17 9.49
N LYS A 85 -7.05 -5.58 10.40
CA LYS A 85 -7.59 -4.82 11.55
C LYS A 85 -8.36 -3.58 11.10
N THR A 86 -7.91 -2.91 10.04
CA THR A 86 -8.67 -1.77 9.49
C THR A 86 -10.00 -2.20 8.85
N CYS A 87 -10.16 -3.46 8.46
CA CYS A 87 -11.42 -4.00 7.93
C CYS A 87 -12.45 -4.37 9.00
N GLU A 88 -12.11 -4.38 10.29
CA GLU A 88 -13.09 -4.65 11.34
C GLU A 88 -14.03 -3.45 11.47
N PRO A 89 -15.37 -3.65 11.46
CA PRO A 89 -16.30 -2.55 11.64
C PRO A 89 -16.11 -1.93 13.04
N LEU A 90 -15.99 -0.61 13.07
CA LEU A 90 -16.12 0.20 14.30
C LEU A 90 -17.49 0.00 14.96
#